data_AF-A0A520BKF3-F1
#
_entry.id   AF-A0A520BKF3-F1
#
_cell.length_a   1.000
_cell.length_b   1.000
_cell.length_c   1.000
_cell.angle_alpha   90.00
_cell.angle_beta   90.00
_cell.angle_gamma   90.00
#
_symmetry.space_group_name_H-M   'P 1'
#
loop_
_entity.id
_entity.type
_entity.pdbx_description
1 polymer ?
#
loop_
_entity_poly.entity_id
_entity_poly.type
_entity_poly.pdbx_seq_one_letter_code
_entity_poly.pdbx_strand_id
1 'polypeptide(L)'
;MEFRFFKVLETGTVNLYSFGDKSETPQAPQPRVKVRPSVGLGMGTGGFGGGLGGGITIGSGRRNDEPVNTGVRGKVSYFIEKPGTGPIQEVNLDNTNAVKTILLQKLSNDEDLAESIKATEGFDSKNLAAYVKAYNSSGKK
;
A
#
# COMPACT_ATOMS: atom_id res chain seq x y z
N MET A 1 -8.64 17.55 6.16
CA MET A 1 -9.31 16.42 6.81
C MET A 1 -8.77 15.15 6.17
N GLU A 2 -7.86 14.45 6.85
CA GLU A 2 -7.50 13.09 6.44
C GLU A 2 -8.68 12.19 6.76
N PHE A 3 -9.39 11.73 5.74
CA PHE A 3 -10.44 10.76 5.94
C PHE A 3 -9.82 9.39 6.17
N ARG A 4 -9.91 8.92 7.42
CA ARG A 4 -9.46 7.58 7.80
C ARG A 4 -10.61 6.61 7.57
N PHE A 5 -10.69 6.07 6.36
CA PHE A 5 -11.76 5.14 5.99
C PHE A 5 -11.38 3.70 6.31
N PHE A 6 -12.37 2.93 6.79
CA PHE A 6 -12.30 1.48 6.79
C PHE A 6 -12.59 0.99 5.37
N LYS A 7 -11.63 0.30 4.77
CA LYS A 7 -11.84 -0.41 3.50
C LYS A 7 -12.37 -1.80 3.80
N VAL A 8 -13.51 -2.14 3.23
CA VAL A 8 -14.07 -3.50 3.30
C VAL A 8 -13.24 -4.41 2.41
N LEU A 9 -12.74 -5.52 2.96
CA LEU A 9 -12.00 -6.54 2.23
C LEU A 9 -12.89 -7.73 1.88
N GLU A 10 -13.69 -8.20 2.83
CA GLU A 10 -14.65 -9.28 2.59
C GLU A 10 -15.94 -9.07 3.38
N THR A 11 -17.06 -9.56 2.83
CA THR A 11 -18.39 -9.49 3.45
C THR A 11 -19.10 -10.84 3.37
N GLY A 12 -19.92 -11.16 4.36
CA GLY A 12 -20.68 -12.41 4.38
C GLY A 12 -21.11 -12.77 5.80
N THR A 13 -20.97 -14.06 6.15
CA THR A 13 -21.14 -14.54 7.54
C THR A 13 -20.14 -13.87 8.49
N VAL A 14 -18.96 -13.52 7.98
CA VAL A 14 -17.93 -12.76 8.67
C VAL A 14 -17.43 -11.64 7.75
N ASN A 15 -17.33 -10.43 8.29
CA ASN A 15 -16.81 -9.27 7.59
C ASN A 15 -15.35 -9.03 7.97
N LEU A 16 -14.53 -8.66 6.99
CA LEU A 16 -13.15 -8.27 7.18
C LEU A 16 -12.96 -6.85 6.64
N TYR A 17 -12.34 -6.01 7.46
CA TYR A 17 -12.01 -4.63 7.14
C TYR A 17 -10.50 -4.39 7.28
N SER A 18 -10.00 -3.43 6.54
CA SER A 18 -8.66 -2.86 6.72
C SER A 18 -8.77 -1.37 7.02
N PHE A 19 -7.93 -0.88 7.90
CA PHE A 19 -7.83 0.51 8.30
C PHE A 19 -6.38 0.97 8.14
N GLY A 20 -6.18 2.13 7.52
CA GLY A 20 -4.86 2.67 7.26
C GLY A 20 -4.55 2.78 5.77
N ASP A 21 -3.69 3.74 5.45
CA ASP A 21 -3.40 4.10 4.08
C ASP A 21 -2.33 3.15 3.50
N LYS A 22 -2.77 2.17 2.71
CA LYS A 22 -1.94 1.62 1.65
C LYS A 22 -2.08 2.59 0.48
N SER A 23 -1.57 3.80 0.64
CA SER A 23 -1.38 4.70 -0.48
C SER A 23 -0.28 4.07 -1.34
N GLU A 24 -0.66 3.15 -2.20
CA GLU A 24 -0.02 3.06 -3.51
C GLU A 24 -0.32 4.42 -4.14
N THR A 25 0.48 5.44 -3.82
CA THR A 25 0.59 6.60 -4.68
C THR A 25 0.81 6.01 -6.06
N PRO A 26 -0.12 6.15 -7.03
CA PRO A 26 0.13 5.69 -8.38
C PRO A 26 1.43 6.36 -8.76
N GLN A 27 2.49 5.57 -8.97
CA GLN A 27 3.78 6.11 -9.33
C GLN A 27 3.53 6.93 -10.58
N ALA A 28 3.63 8.26 -10.45
CA ALA A 28 3.35 9.16 -11.54
C ALA A 28 4.15 8.63 -12.74
N PRO A 29 3.51 8.36 -13.89
CA PRO A 29 4.18 7.72 -15.01
C PRO A 29 5.45 8.52 -15.28
N GLN A 30 6.61 7.88 -15.11
CA GLN A 30 7.89 8.54 -15.30
C GLN A 30 7.84 9.22 -16.67
N PRO A 31 8.05 10.54 -16.77
CA PRO A 31 7.94 11.22 -18.04
C PRO A 31 8.96 10.56 -18.97
N ARG A 32 8.46 9.84 -20.00
CA ARG A 32 9.30 9.28 -21.05
C ARG A 32 10.14 10.44 -21.57
N VAL A 33 11.44 10.41 -21.27
CA VAL A 33 12.39 11.40 -21.74
C VAL A 33 12.35 11.28 -23.26
N LYS A 34 11.64 12.21 -23.91
CA LYS A 34 11.69 12.36 -25.36
C LYS A 34 13.12 12.75 -25.66
N VAL A 35 13.91 11.77 -26.11
CA VAL A 35 15.25 11.99 -26.66
C VAL A 35 15.10 13.09 -27.69
N ARG A 36 15.67 14.26 -27.40
CA ARG A 36 15.79 15.34 -28.37
C ARG A 36 17.01 14.99 -29.22
N PRO A 37 16.87 14.59 -30.48
CA PRO A 37 18.03 14.48 -31.35
C PRO A 37 18.57 15.90 -31.53
N SER A 38 19.76 16.17 -31.00
CA SER A 38 20.51 17.37 -31.35
C SER A 38 20.96 17.21 -32.80
N VAL A 39 20.22 17.80 -33.73
CA VAL A 39 20.68 17.97 -35.11
C VAL A 39 21.79 19.01 -35.07
N GLY A 40 23.04 18.54 -34.98
CA GLY A 40 24.22 19.34 -35.27
C GLY A 40 24.37 19.49 -36.77
N LEU A 41 23.68 20.46 -37.35
CA LEU A 41 24.03 21.01 -38.67
C LEU A 41 24.42 22.47 -38.48
N GLY A 42 25.71 22.75 -38.64
CA GLY A 42 26.27 24.09 -38.49
C GLY A 42 27.72 24.10 -38.93
N MET A 43 27.92 23.85 -40.22
CA MET A 43 29.17 24.08 -40.93
C MET A 43 29.54 25.56 -40.75
N GLY A 44 30.57 25.84 -39.96
CA GLY A 44 31.06 27.17 -39.65
C GLY A 44 32.58 27.19 -39.70
N THR A 45 33.11 27.42 -40.89
CA THR A 45 34.51 27.73 -41.13
C THR A 45 34.83 29.12 -40.55
N GLY A 46 35.90 29.20 -39.75
CA GLY A 46 36.66 30.43 -39.53
C GLY A 46 36.45 31.12 -38.19
N GLY A 47 37.56 31.58 -37.61
CA GLY A 47 37.53 32.71 -36.67
C GLY A 47 38.37 32.53 -35.42
N PHE A 48 39.59 33.04 -35.48
CA PHE A 48 40.44 33.43 -34.34
C PHE A 48 39.72 34.30 -33.29
N GLY A 49 40.21 34.25 -32.04
CA GLY A 49 39.92 35.21 -30.96
C GLY A 49 39.23 34.52 -29.77
N GLY A 50 39.86 34.34 -28.61
CA GLY A 50 40.47 35.40 -27.81
C GLY A 50 39.35 36.14 -27.06
N GLY A 51 39.00 35.69 -25.86
CA GLY A 51 37.91 36.30 -25.10
C GLY A 51 37.64 35.62 -23.76
N LEU A 52 38.49 35.89 -22.78
CA LEU A 52 38.13 35.82 -21.37
C LEU A 52 37.05 36.87 -21.12
N GLY A 53 35.82 36.45 -20.82
CA GLY A 53 34.78 37.39 -20.42
C GLY A 53 33.39 36.79 -20.35
N GLY A 54 32.79 36.88 -19.16
CA GLY A 54 31.35 37.12 -19.05
C GLY A 54 30.58 36.07 -18.26
N GLY A 55 29.93 36.55 -17.19
CA GLY A 55 28.59 36.06 -16.87
C GLY A 55 28.34 35.71 -15.42
N ILE A 56 28.15 36.73 -14.58
CA ILE A 56 27.27 36.63 -13.42
C ILE A 56 25.86 36.26 -13.90
N THR A 57 25.21 35.29 -13.25
CA THR A 57 23.75 35.13 -13.27
C THR A 57 23.27 34.88 -11.84
N ILE A 58 22.87 35.98 -11.20
CA ILE A 58 21.92 35.99 -10.09
C ILE A 58 20.55 35.70 -10.72
N GLY A 59 19.89 34.63 -10.29
CA GLY A 59 18.63 34.21 -10.89
C GLY A 59 17.82 33.29 -9.97
N SER A 60 17.09 33.91 -9.06
CA SER A 60 15.78 33.51 -8.51
C SER A 60 15.56 32.08 -8.01
N GLY A 61 15.22 32.02 -6.73
CA GLY A 61 14.84 30.84 -6.00
C GLY A 61 13.83 29.94 -6.68
N ARG A 62 14.02 28.64 -6.46
CA ARG A 62 12.93 27.68 -6.37
C ARG A 62 13.14 26.86 -5.12
N ARG A 63 12.19 27.03 -4.21
CA ARG A 63 11.88 26.15 -3.09
C ARG A 63 11.94 24.71 -3.59
N ASN A 64 12.98 23.97 -3.22
CA ASN A 64 12.85 22.54 -3.03
C ASN A 64 12.47 22.35 -1.56
N ASP A 65 11.26 22.80 -1.20
CA ASP A 65 10.45 22.01 -0.29
C ASP A 65 10.13 20.73 -1.07
N GLU A 66 11.12 19.84 -1.17
CA GLU A 66 10.81 18.44 -1.33
C GLU A 66 10.00 18.14 -0.07
N PRO A 67 8.69 17.84 -0.16
CA PRO A 67 8.02 17.34 1.02
C PRO A 67 8.78 16.08 1.35
N VAL A 68 9.56 16.13 2.43
CA VAL A 68 10.10 14.95 3.07
C VAL A 68 8.84 14.15 3.36
N ASN A 69 8.56 13.19 2.49
CA ASN A 69 7.46 12.28 2.64
C ASN A 69 7.92 11.28 3.70
N THR A 70 8.13 11.78 4.92
CA THR A 70 8.00 11.05 6.18
C THR A 70 6.52 10.74 6.40
N GLY A 71 5.83 10.30 5.35
CA GLY A 71 4.65 9.47 5.49
C GLY A 71 5.12 8.24 6.24
N VAL A 72 4.99 8.31 7.56
CA VAL A 72 4.98 7.15 8.45
C VAL A 72 4.15 6.13 7.71
N ARG A 73 4.81 5.09 7.14
CA ARG A 73 4.12 4.01 6.42
C ARG A 73 2.94 3.64 7.28
N GLY A 74 1.74 4.01 6.83
CA GLY A 74 0.55 3.91 7.65
C GLY A 74 0.44 2.46 8.09
N LYS A 75 0.49 2.19 9.39
CA LYS A 75 0.25 0.83 9.87
C LYS A 75 -1.14 0.44 9.38
N VAL A 76 -1.21 -0.60 8.56
CA VAL A 76 -2.49 -1.16 8.12
C VAL A 76 -2.95 -2.13 9.21
N SER A 77 -3.99 -1.73 9.94
CA SER A 77 -4.68 -2.60 10.90
C SER A 77 -5.81 -3.34 10.20
N TYR A 78 -6.07 -4.57 10.61
CA TYR A 78 -7.16 -5.39 10.09
C TYR A 78 -8.19 -5.59 11.17
N PHE A 79 -9.47 -5.62 10.81
CA PHE A 79 -10.57 -5.76 11.75
C PHE A 79 -11.54 -6.82 11.26
N ILE A 80 -11.97 -7.69 12.16
CA ILE A 80 -12.89 -8.79 11.84
C ILE A 80 -14.17 -8.67 12.67
N GLU A 81 -15.30 -8.90 12.03
CA GLU A 81 -16.63 -8.84 12.63
C GLU A 81 -17.44 -10.07 12.21
N LYS A 82 -18.14 -10.68 13.16
CA LYS A 82 -19.16 -11.68 12.86
C LYS A 82 -20.50 -11.13 13.33
N PRO A 83 -21.40 -10.72 12.42
CA PRO A 83 -22.67 -10.11 12.78
C PRO A 83 -23.45 -10.95 13.80
N GLY A 84 -23.97 -10.28 14.83
CA GLY A 84 -24.78 -10.93 15.89
C GLY A 84 -23.98 -11.71 16.95
N THR A 85 -22.65 -11.74 16.90
CA THR A 85 -21.82 -12.51 17.87
C THR A 85 -20.82 -11.66 18.67
N GLY A 86 -21.03 -10.35 18.73
CA GLY A 86 -20.26 -9.43 19.57
C GLY A 86 -19.48 -8.38 18.78
N PRO A 87 -18.56 -7.67 19.45
CA PRO A 87 -17.89 -6.51 18.87
C PRO A 87 -16.92 -6.89 17.74
N ILE A 88 -16.64 -5.89 16.89
CA ILE A 88 -15.53 -5.89 15.94
C ILE A 88 -14.23 -6.02 16.72
N GLN A 89 -13.34 -6.90 16.27
CA GLN A 89 -12.03 -7.13 16.89
C GLN A 89 -10.90 -6.77 15.94
N GLU A 90 -9.85 -6.15 16.46
CA GLU A 90 -8.63 -5.86 15.71
C GLU A 90 -7.76 -7.12 15.62
N VAL A 91 -7.19 -7.36 14.44
CA VAL A 91 -6.29 -8.47 14.13
C VAL A 91 -4.86 -7.95 14.05
N ASN A 92 -4.04 -8.33 15.01
CA ASN A 92 -2.61 -8.00 15.03
C ASN A 92 -1.81 -9.05 14.26
N LEU A 93 -1.45 -8.76 13.01
CA LEU A 93 -0.67 -9.66 12.15
C LEU A 93 0.74 -9.98 12.69
N ASP A 94 1.30 -9.13 13.57
CA ASP A 94 2.62 -9.37 14.17
C ASP A 94 2.57 -10.50 15.22
N ASN A 95 1.37 -10.87 15.69
CA ASN A 95 1.17 -11.91 16.70
C ASN A 95 0.33 -13.07 16.15
N THR A 96 1.00 -14.05 15.54
CA THR A 96 0.37 -15.25 14.96
C THR A 96 -0.60 -15.94 15.92
N ASN A 97 -0.25 -16.08 17.21
CA ASN A 97 -1.10 -16.75 18.19
C ASN A 97 -2.40 -15.98 18.43
N ALA A 98 -2.33 -14.65 18.56
CA ALA A 98 -3.50 -13.81 18.69
C ALA A 98 -4.41 -13.91 17.46
N VAL A 99 -3.83 -13.92 16.24
CA VAL A 99 -4.59 -14.09 15.00
C VAL A 99 -5.31 -15.44 14.98
N LYS A 100 -4.62 -16.55 15.33
CA LYS A 100 -5.24 -17.88 15.41
C LYS A 100 -6.42 -17.89 16.38
N THR A 101 -6.26 -17.35 17.58
CA THR A 101 -7.33 -17.32 18.58
C THR A 101 -8.54 -16.57 18.06
N ILE A 102 -8.35 -15.39 17.45
CA ILE A 102 -9.44 -14.58 16.90
C ILE A 102 -10.14 -15.33 15.75
N LEU A 103 -9.36 -15.91 14.82
CA LEU A 103 -9.92 -16.65 13.69
C LEU A 103 -10.69 -17.89 14.15
N LEU A 104 -10.16 -18.68 15.09
CA LEU A 104 -10.86 -19.85 15.63
C LEU A 104 -12.13 -19.47 16.39
N GLN A 105 -12.12 -18.33 17.07
CA GLN A 105 -13.31 -17.82 17.76
C GLN A 105 -14.40 -17.36 16.78
N LYS A 106 -14.02 -16.63 15.72
CA LYS A 106 -14.98 -16.05 14.77
C LYS A 106 -15.40 -17.03 13.69
N LEU A 107 -14.49 -17.84 13.17
CA LEU A 107 -14.74 -18.86 12.14
C LEU A 107 -15.11 -20.22 12.76
N SER A 108 -15.83 -20.20 13.89
CA SER A 108 -16.36 -21.39 14.52
C SER A 108 -17.30 -22.13 13.55
N ASN A 109 -17.29 -23.48 13.60
CA ASN A 109 -18.14 -24.41 12.82
C ASN A 109 -17.53 -25.01 11.54
N ASP A 110 -16.25 -24.75 11.25
CA ASP A 110 -15.53 -25.37 10.13
C ASP A 110 -14.24 -26.03 10.66
N GLU A 111 -14.29 -27.35 10.86
CA GLU A 111 -13.18 -28.13 11.45
C GLU A 111 -11.96 -28.16 10.51
N ASP A 112 -12.18 -28.35 9.21
CA ASP A 112 -11.13 -28.35 8.18
C ASP A 112 -10.40 -26.99 8.14
N LEU A 113 -11.16 -25.90 8.23
CA LEU A 113 -10.60 -24.56 8.30
C LEU A 113 -9.85 -24.32 9.62
N ALA A 114 -10.37 -24.83 10.74
CA ALA A 114 -9.75 -24.71 12.05
C ALA A 114 -8.39 -25.43 12.10
N GLU A 115 -8.27 -26.61 11.49
CA GLU A 115 -7.00 -27.31 11.34
C GLU A 115 -6.01 -26.52 10.50
N SER A 116 -6.46 -25.98 9.37
CA SER A 116 -5.64 -25.14 8.48
C SER A 116 -5.11 -23.89 9.20
N ILE A 117 -5.94 -23.23 10.00
CA ILE A 117 -5.55 -22.08 10.82
C ILE A 117 -4.49 -22.47 11.86
N LYS A 118 -4.66 -23.62 12.52
CA LYS A 118 -3.68 -24.10 13.52
C LYS A 118 -2.34 -24.44 12.90
N ALA A 119 -2.33 -25.03 11.69
CA ALA A 119 -1.12 -25.39 10.96
C ALA A 119 -0.36 -24.18 10.38
N THR A 120 -0.98 -23.01 10.30
CA THR A 120 -0.36 -21.81 9.72
C THR A 120 0.72 -21.23 10.64
N GLU A 121 1.94 -21.04 10.13
CA GLU A 121 3.06 -20.51 10.93
C GLU A 121 3.07 -18.97 11.03
N GLY A 122 2.47 -18.29 10.06
CA GLY A 122 2.40 -16.82 10.02
C GLY A 122 1.23 -16.29 9.19
N PHE A 123 0.75 -15.11 9.55
CA PHE A 123 -0.38 -14.46 8.87
C PHE A 123 0.08 -13.25 8.08
N ASP A 124 -0.39 -13.17 6.83
CA ASP A 124 -0.25 -12.01 5.97
C ASP A 124 -1.65 -11.50 5.58
N SER A 125 -1.71 -10.36 4.89
CA SER A 125 -3.00 -9.80 4.48
C SER A 125 -3.78 -10.70 3.52
N LYS A 126 -3.08 -11.56 2.76
CA LYS A 126 -3.67 -12.37 1.70
C LYS A 126 -4.30 -13.64 2.28
N ASN A 127 -3.57 -14.33 3.15
CA ASN A 127 -4.03 -15.56 3.80
C ASN A 127 -5.16 -15.26 4.79
N LEU A 128 -5.10 -14.13 5.51
CA LEU A 128 -6.18 -13.69 6.39
C LEU A 128 -7.49 -13.52 5.60
N ALA A 129 -7.44 -12.81 4.48
CA ALA A 129 -8.59 -12.63 3.60
C ALA A 129 -9.06 -13.97 3.00
N ALA A 130 -8.13 -14.86 2.64
CA ALA A 130 -8.46 -16.18 2.11
C ALA A 130 -9.22 -17.05 3.11
N TYR A 131 -8.82 -17.09 4.39
CA TYR A 131 -9.54 -17.84 5.44
C TYR A 131 -10.97 -17.31 5.65
N VAL A 132 -11.14 -15.99 5.74
CA VAL A 132 -12.46 -15.38 5.89
C VAL A 132 -13.34 -15.67 4.67
N LYS A 133 -12.77 -15.57 3.46
CA LYS A 133 -13.48 -15.89 2.22
C LYS A 133 -13.90 -17.35 2.13
N ALA A 134 -13.01 -18.27 2.51
CA ALA A 134 -13.31 -19.70 2.52
C ALA A 134 -14.47 -20.00 3.47
N TYR A 135 -14.45 -19.46 4.68
CA TYR A 135 -15.56 -19.57 5.64
C TYR A 135 -16.88 -18.99 5.13
N ASN A 136 -16.84 -17.80 4.53
CA ASN A 136 -18.02 -17.18 3.93
C ASN A 136 -18.58 -17.97 2.74
N SER A 137 -17.75 -18.80 2.10
CA SER A 137 -18.15 -19.66 0.99
C SER A 137 -18.70 -21.00 1.47
N SER A 138 -18.18 -21.56 2.57
CA SER A 138 -18.68 -22.81 3.17
C SER A 138 -20.05 -22.64 3.82
N GLY A 139 -20.35 -21.46 4.37
CA GLY A 139 -21.66 -21.11 4.94
C GLY A 139 -22.80 -20.84 3.95
N LYS A 140 -22.57 -20.94 2.64
CA LYS A 140 -23.59 -20.71 1.58
C LYS A 140 -24.29 -21.99 1.09
N LYS A 141 -24.35 -23.04 1.90
CA LYS A 141 -25.11 -24.24 1.58
C LYS A 141 -26.52 -24.20 2.16
#